data_AF-A0A6G0UIX2-F1
#
_entry.id   AF-A0A6G0UIX2-F1
#
_cell.length_a   1.000
_cell.length_b   1.000
_cell.length_c   1.000
_cell.angle_alpha   90.00
_cell.angle_beta   90.00
_cell.angle_gamma   90.00
#
_symmetry.space_group_name_H-M   'P 1'
#
loop_
_entity.id
_entity.type
_entity.pdbx_description
1 polymer ?
#
loop_
_entity_poly.entity_id
_entity_poly.type
_entity_poly.pdbx_seq_one_letter_code
_entity_poly.pdbx_strand_id
1 'polypeptide(L)'
;DFDDQVKFIYLIGALKGAAARTVEGLAVTSECYGIAKRMLEERYGNPKRIKSILECDLNKLPKCSENASTKQIRGLMYRMVGILRQLETMGEDINTIHTEGMVRRLFPKWIIMQITPQLDENQPWSMEETRKAIDKVIQLEEYATLLRGPLERITLAATTTSPEKSTSRSKNKSAKKH
;
A
#
# COMPACT_ATOMS: atom_id res chain seq x y z
N ASP A 1 -35.77 -6.85 5.12
CA ASP A 1 -35.37 -6.17 6.36
C ASP A 1 -35.21 -7.18 7.48
N PHE A 2 -34.14 -7.07 8.28
CA PHE A 2 -34.04 -7.81 9.54
C PHE A 2 -34.90 -7.14 10.60
N ASP A 3 -35.47 -7.94 11.50
CA ASP A 3 -36.13 -7.43 12.70
C ASP A 3 -35.14 -6.66 13.60
N ASP A 4 -35.60 -5.61 14.27
CA ASP A 4 -34.74 -4.70 15.05
C ASP A 4 -34.13 -5.39 16.27
N GLN A 5 -34.81 -6.37 16.88
CA GLN A 5 -34.21 -7.18 17.94
C GLN A 5 -33.03 -8.00 17.40
N VAL A 6 -33.18 -8.58 16.20
CA VAL A 6 -32.10 -9.30 15.51
C VAL A 6 -30.94 -8.36 15.19
N LYS A 7 -31.22 -7.16 14.65
CA LYS A 7 -30.17 -6.12 14.43
C LYS A 7 -29.46 -5.76 15.73
N PHE A 8 -30.18 -5.71 16.85
CA PHE A 8 -29.57 -5.37 18.13
C PHE A 8 -28.63 -6.47 18.64
N ILE A 9 -29.00 -7.74 18.50
CA ILE A 9 -28.11 -8.87 18.81
C ILE A 9 -26.81 -8.76 18.01
N TYR A 10 -26.91 -8.48 16.70
CA TYR A 10 -25.73 -8.29 15.85
C TYR A 10 -24.89 -7.09 16.27
N LEU A 11 -25.53 -5.96 16.60
CA LEU A 11 -24.85 -4.77 17.09
C LEU A 11 -24.05 -5.10 18.37
N ILE A 12 -24.69 -5.67 19.39
CA ILE A 12 -24.02 -6.03 20.65
C ILE A 12 -22.83 -6.95 20.40
N GLY A 13 -22.98 -7.98 19.55
CA GLY A 13 -21.89 -8.89 19.20
C GLY A 13 -20.70 -8.23 18.49
N ALA A 14 -20.93 -7.09 17.81
CA ALA A 14 -19.88 -6.33 17.14
C ALA A 14 -19.17 -5.32 18.07
N LEU A 15 -19.84 -4.87 19.13
CA LEU A 15 -19.28 -3.87 20.05
C LEU A 15 -18.19 -4.48 20.94
N LYS A 16 -17.15 -3.69 21.21
CA LYS A 16 -16.02 -4.08 22.06
C LYS A 16 -15.64 -2.96 23.01
N GLY A 17 -15.04 -3.31 24.15
CA GLY A 17 -14.43 -2.36 25.09
C GLY A 17 -15.41 -1.28 25.59
N ALA A 18 -15.07 -0.01 25.37
CA ALA A 18 -15.89 1.11 25.84
C ALA A 18 -17.24 1.23 25.11
N ALA A 19 -17.31 0.82 23.85
CA ALA A 19 -18.54 0.88 23.07
C ALA A 19 -19.56 -0.16 23.57
N ALA A 20 -19.10 -1.37 23.90
CA ALA A 20 -19.94 -2.41 24.52
C ALA A 20 -20.49 -1.94 25.88
N ARG A 21 -19.64 -1.38 26.74
CA ARG A 21 -20.03 -0.79 28.03
C ARG A 21 -21.04 0.36 27.90
N THR A 22 -21.16 0.99 26.74
CA THR A 22 -22.14 2.07 26.50
C THR A 22 -23.57 1.52 26.46
N VAL A 23 -23.76 0.26 26.06
CA VAL A 23 -25.09 -0.35 25.85
C VAL A 23 -25.37 -1.54 26.77
N GLU A 24 -24.43 -1.90 27.65
CA GLU A 24 -24.47 -3.10 28.51
C GLU A 24 -25.70 -3.18 29.43
N GLY A 25 -26.31 -2.04 29.79
CA GLY A 25 -27.52 -1.98 30.61
C GLY A 25 -28.85 -2.09 29.85
N LEU A 26 -28.82 -2.21 28.51
CA LEU A 26 -30.03 -2.27 27.70
C LEU A 26 -30.52 -3.71 27.53
N ALA A 27 -31.81 -3.94 27.71
CA ALA A 27 -32.43 -5.23 27.40
C ALA A 27 -32.46 -5.45 25.88
N VAL A 28 -32.25 -6.69 25.41
CA VAL A 28 -32.23 -7.02 23.98
C VAL A 28 -33.66 -7.06 23.41
N THR A 29 -34.20 -5.87 23.12
CA THR A 29 -35.54 -5.66 22.53
C THR A 29 -35.46 -4.73 21.30
N SER A 30 -36.49 -4.74 20.46
CA SER A 30 -36.56 -3.87 19.27
C SER A 30 -36.51 -2.38 19.61
N GLU A 31 -37.15 -1.96 20.71
CA GLU A 31 -37.12 -0.56 21.17
C GLU A 31 -35.71 -0.11 21.60
N CYS A 32 -35.00 -1.00 22.29
CA CYS A 32 -33.66 -0.72 22.79
C CYS A 32 -32.61 -0.61 21.67
N TYR A 33 -32.86 -1.18 20.49
CA TYR A 33 -31.98 -1.00 19.33
C TYR A 33 -31.80 0.47 18.95
N GLY A 34 -32.90 1.22 18.84
CA GLY A 34 -32.86 2.64 18.50
C GLY A 34 -32.16 3.48 19.58
N ILE A 35 -32.38 3.13 20.86
CA ILE A 35 -31.72 3.77 21.99
C ILE A 35 -30.21 3.51 21.95
N ALA A 36 -29.79 2.26 21.76
CA ALA A 36 -28.39 1.86 21.66
C ALA A 36 -27.68 2.60 20.51
N LYS A 37 -28.30 2.65 19.33
CA LYS A 37 -27.77 3.36 18.17
C LYS A 37 -27.54 4.83 18.48
N ARG A 38 -28.54 5.52 19.05
CA ARG A 38 -28.42 6.94 19.43
C ARG A 38 -27.32 7.18 20.46
N MET A 39 -27.23 6.35 21.51
CA MET A 39 -26.17 6.49 22.52
C MET A 39 -24.77 6.34 21.92
N LEU A 40 -24.61 5.41 20.96
CA LEU A 40 -23.36 5.22 20.25
C LEU A 40 -23.05 6.41 19.32
N GLU A 41 -24.05 6.91 18.59
CA GLU A 41 -23.90 8.08 17.71
C GLU A 41 -23.55 9.35 18.49
N GLU A 42 -24.20 9.61 19.62
CA GLU A 42 -23.91 10.76 20.49
C GLU A 42 -22.47 10.70 21.03
N ARG A 43 -22.01 9.50 21.42
CA ARG A 43 -20.71 9.34 22.06
C ARG A 43 -19.54 9.25 21.06
N TYR A 44 -19.76 8.61 19.92
CA TYR A 44 -18.70 8.23 18.97
C TYR A 44 -18.91 8.81 17.57
N GLY A 45 -20.12 9.24 17.21
CA GLY A 45 -20.49 9.74 15.89
C GLY A 45 -20.22 11.21 15.64
N ASN A 46 -19.57 11.94 16.57
CA ASN A 46 -19.27 13.36 16.39
C ASN A 46 -18.31 13.57 15.18
N PRO A 47 -18.75 14.22 14.08
CA PRO A 47 -17.94 14.33 12.87
C PRO A 47 -16.64 15.10 13.07
N LYS A 48 -16.65 16.17 13.88
CA LYS A 48 -15.44 16.95 14.17
C LYS A 48 -14.39 16.10 14.90
N ARG A 49 -14.83 15.28 15.85
CA ARG A 49 -13.94 14.36 16.56
C ARG A 49 -13.38 13.29 15.63
N ILE A 50 -14.23 12.68 14.80
CA ILE A 50 -13.79 11.65 13.84
C ILE A 50 -12.75 12.23 12.88
N LYS A 51 -13.00 13.43 12.32
CA LYS A 51 -12.03 14.13 11.46
C LYS A 51 -10.69 14.32 12.16
N SER A 52 -10.70 14.84 13.39
CA SER A 52 -9.47 15.06 14.16
C SER A 52 -8.71 13.75 14.43
N ILE A 53 -9.41 12.65 14.67
CA ILE A 53 -8.80 11.32 14.82
C ILE A 53 -8.16 10.88 13.49
N LEU A 54 -8.87 11.01 12.37
CA LEU A 54 -8.36 10.64 11.04
C LEU A 54 -7.12 11.46 10.65
N GLU A 55 -7.13 12.77 10.88
CA GLU A 55 -5.95 13.63 10.69
C GLU A 55 -4.78 13.19 11.59
N CYS A 56 -5.07 12.84 12.84
CA CYS A 56 -4.05 12.35 13.78
C CYS A 56 -3.47 11.00 13.31
N ASP A 57 -4.30 10.09 12.83
CA ASP A 57 -3.89 8.79 12.30
C ASP A 57 -3.05 8.93 11.03
N LEU A 58 -3.43 9.85 10.12
CA LEU A 58 -2.64 10.19 8.94
C LEU A 58 -1.26 10.73 9.33
N ASN A 59 -1.20 11.58 10.36
CA ASN A 59 0.06 12.13 10.89
C ASN A 59 0.95 11.06 11.53
N LYS A 60 0.34 10.07 12.18
CA LYS A 60 1.04 8.98 12.88
C LYS A 60 1.43 7.82 11.97
N LEU A 61 1.02 7.80 10.70
CA LEU A 61 1.44 6.76 9.77
C LEU A 61 2.98 6.71 9.71
N PRO A 62 3.58 5.51 9.88
CA PRO A 62 5.03 5.38 9.87
C PRO A 62 5.56 5.54 8.44
N LYS A 63 6.63 6.32 8.29
CA LYS A 63 7.39 6.40 7.03
C LYS A 63 7.89 5.01 6.65
N CYS A 64 7.78 4.65 5.37
CA CYS A 64 8.42 3.46 4.81
C CYS A 64 9.95 3.62 4.82
N SER A 65 10.67 2.59 5.27
CA SER A 65 12.13 2.55 5.23
C SER A 65 12.66 2.68 3.80
N GLU A 66 13.87 3.20 3.63
CA GLU A 66 14.49 3.36 2.31
C GLU A 66 14.67 2.01 1.57
N ASN A 67 14.81 0.91 2.31
CA ASN A 67 14.88 -0.46 1.80
C ASN A 67 13.53 -1.21 1.86
N ALA A 68 12.41 -0.49 1.97
CA ALA A 68 11.08 -1.11 2.04
C ALA A 68 10.76 -1.91 0.77
N SER A 69 10.24 -3.13 0.97
CA SER A 69 9.71 -3.96 -0.11
C SER A 69 8.46 -3.34 -0.74
N THR A 70 8.18 -3.72 -1.99
CA THR A 70 6.95 -3.39 -2.72
C THR A 70 5.69 -3.68 -1.90
N LYS A 71 5.66 -4.82 -1.19
CA LYS A 71 4.57 -5.21 -0.28
C LYS A 71 4.35 -4.22 0.86
N GLN A 72 5.42 -3.74 1.49
CA GLN A 72 5.33 -2.75 2.58
C GLN A 72 4.79 -1.43 2.06
N ILE A 73 5.24 -1.00 0.87
CA ILE A 73 4.79 0.25 0.24
C ILE A 73 3.30 0.16 -0.11
N ARG A 74 2.82 -0.95 -0.68
CA ARG A 74 1.39 -1.17 -0.89
C ARG A 74 0.59 -1.13 0.40
N GLY A 75 1.08 -1.78 1.45
CA GLY A 75 0.43 -1.76 2.77
C GLY A 75 0.33 -0.36 3.38
N LEU A 76 1.31 0.51 3.15
CA LEU A 76 1.24 1.91 3.53
C LEU A 76 0.24 2.69 2.67
N MET A 77 0.28 2.50 1.35
CA MET A 77 -0.68 3.09 0.40
C MET A 77 -2.13 2.78 0.78
N TYR A 78 -2.46 1.52 1.05
CA TYR A 78 -3.84 1.13 1.41
C TYR A 78 -4.32 1.81 2.69
N ARG A 79 -3.48 1.89 3.73
CA ARG A 79 -3.84 2.56 4.99
C ARG A 79 -4.03 4.06 4.79
N MET A 80 -3.11 4.70 4.09
CA MET A 80 -3.16 6.13 3.79
C MET A 80 -4.39 6.50 2.96
N VAL A 81 -4.63 5.79 1.85
CA VAL A 81 -5.80 6.01 0.99
C VAL A 81 -7.10 5.72 1.74
N GLY A 82 -7.13 4.73 2.63
CA GLY A 82 -8.29 4.44 3.48
C GLY A 82 -8.64 5.59 4.43
N ILE A 83 -7.64 6.29 4.98
CA ILE A 83 -7.86 7.47 5.83
C ILE A 83 -8.31 8.66 4.98
N LEU A 84 -7.62 8.95 3.87
CA LEU A 84 -7.95 10.07 2.99
C LEU A 84 -9.35 9.94 2.40
N ARG A 85 -9.76 8.74 1.98
CA ARG A 85 -11.11 8.49 1.49
C ARG A 85 -12.17 8.75 2.55
N GLN A 86 -11.90 8.43 3.82
CA GLN A 86 -12.84 8.76 4.90
C GLN A 86 -12.95 10.28 5.10
N LEU A 87 -11.84 11.00 5.07
CA LEU A 87 -11.85 12.47 5.10
C LEU A 87 -12.65 13.06 3.93
N GLU A 88 -12.44 12.55 2.71
CA GLU A 88 -13.18 12.97 1.51
C GLU A 88 -14.70 12.70 1.65
N THR A 89 -15.11 11.54 2.19
CA THR A 89 -16.54 11.26 2.45
C THR A 89 -17.17 12.19 3.48
N MET A 90 -16.36 12.85 4.31
CA MET A 90 -16.79 13.86 5.27
C MET A 90 -16.77 15.28 4.68
N GLY A 91 -16.45 15.43 3.39
CA GLY A 91 -16.45 16.70 2.66
C GLY A 91 -15.11 17.44 2.70
N GLU A 92 -14.02 16.80 3.11
CA GLU A 92 -12.69 17.41 3.14
C GLU A 92 -12.01 17.34 1.78
N ASP A 93 -11.30 18.41 1.42
CA ASP A 93 -10.40 18.39 0.28
C ASP A 93 -9.09 17.69 0.63
N ILE A 94 -8.85 16.56 -0.03
CA ILE A 94 -7.63 15.77 0.13
C ILE A 94 -6.51 16.21 -0.81
N ASN A 95 -6.76 17.11 -1.77
CA ASN A 95 -5.79 17.58 -2.76
C ASN A 95 -5.16 18.92 -2.33
N THR A 96 -4.78 18.99 -1.06
CA THR A 96 -4.16 20.18 -0.46
C THR A 96 -2.64 20.04 -0.41
N ILE A 97 -1.92 21.16 -0.42
CA ILE A 97 -0.45 21.22 -0.25
C ILE A 97 -0.01 20.52 1.05
N HIS A 98 -0.81 20.66 2.11
CA HIS A 98 -0.57 19.95 3.37
C HIS A 98 -0.60 18.43 3.16
N THR A 99 -1.64 17.92 2.51
CA THR A 99 -1.78 16.49 2.24
C THR A 99 -0.68 15.98 1.32
N GLU A 100 -0.31 16.74 0.29
CA GLU A 100 0.84 16.43 -0.56
C GLU A 100 2.12 16.23 0.27
N GLY A 101 2.44 17.19 1.14
CA GLY A 101 3.62 17.12 2.01
C GLY A 101 3.58 15.90 2.94
N MET A 102 2.41 15.57 3.47
CA MET A 102 2.21 14.38 4.28
C MET A 102 2.44 13.08 3.49
N VAL A 103 1.90 13.00 2.27
CA VAL A 103 2.05 11.83 1.40
C VAL A 103 3.52 11.65 1.03
N ARG A 104 4.20 12.71 0.57
CA ARG A 104 5.61 12.65 0.18
C ARG A 104 6.53 12.21 1.34
N ARG A 105 6.25 12.66 2.57
CA ARG A 105 6.96 12.23 3.80
C ARG A 105 6.91 10.72 4.02
N LEU A 106 5.79 10.07 3.67
CA LEU A 106 5.54 8.67 4.00
C LEU A 106 6.35 7.70 3.15
N PHE A 107 6.79 8.11 1.95
CA PHE A 107 7.47 7.22 1.01
C PHE A 107 9.01 7.37 1.05
N PRO A 108 9.73 6.30 0.69
CA PRO A 108 11.17 6.34 0.47
C PRO A 108 11.56 7.34 -0.62
N LYS A 109 12.79 7.87 -0.55
CA LYS A 109 13.30 8.82 -1.54
C LYS A 109 13.25 8.24 -2.96
N TRP A 110 13.57 6.96 -3.10
CA TRP A 110 13.58 6.31 -4.42
C TRP A 110 12.19 6.25 -5.06
N ILE A 111 11.11 6.06 -4.28
CA ILE A 111 9.74 6.16 -4.80
C ILE A 111 9.46 7.58 -5.25
N ILE A 112 9.78 8.57 -4.41
CA ILE A 112 9.52 9.99 -4.72
C ILE A 112 10.25 10.40 -6.01
N MET A 113 11.51 10.01 -6.18
CA MET A 113 12.28 10.31 -7.39
C MET A 113 11.67 9.68 -8.66
N GLN A 114 11.01 8.52 -8.54
CA GLN A 114 10.40 7.84 -9.69
C GLN A 114 9.03 8.41 -10.04
N ILE A 115 8.25 8.88 -9.05
CA ILE A 115 6.91 9.43 -9.31
C ILE A 115 6.94 10.90 -9.68
N THR A 116 7.89 11.71 -9.18
CA THR A 116 7.93 13.15 -9.47
C THR A 116 7.91 13.47 -10.98
N PRO A 117 8.68 12.80 -11.85
CA PRO A 117 8.63 13.04 -13.29
C PRO A 117 7.33 12.59 -13.97
N GLN A 118 6.50 11.81 -13.28
CA GLN A 118 5.21 11.34 -13.79
C GLN A 118 4.06 12.28 -13.43
N LEU A 119 4.29 13.25 -12.53
CA LEU A 119 3.32 14.24 -12.13
C LEU A 119 3.55 15.50 -12.98
N ASP A 120 2.47 16.08 -13.50
CA ASP A 120 2.56 17.31 -14.29
C ASP A 120 2.79 18.51 -13.36
N GLU A 121 3.97 19.13 -13.46
CA GLU A 121 4.34 20.31 -12.67
C GLU A 121 3.44 21.52 -12.96
N ASN A 122 2.70 21.51 -14.07
CA ASN A 122 1.77 22.58 -14.45
C ASN A 122 0.35 22.36 -13.91
N GLN A 123 0.06 21.22 -13.28
CA GLN A 123 -1.24 20.91 -12.71
C GLN A 123 -1.20 20.94 -11.18
N PRO A 124 -2.31 21.30 -10.52
CA PRO A 124 -2.44 21.10 -9.08
C PRO A 124 -2.22 19.64 -8.70
N TRP A 125 -1.49 19.42 -7.62
CA TRP A 125 -1.23 18.07 -7.12
C TRP A 125 -2.53 17.32 -6.84
N SER A 126 -2.59 16.07 -7.30
CA SER A 126 -3.71 15.15 -7.02
C SER A 126 -3.24 13.90 -6.30
N MET A 127 -3.98 13.52 -5.26
CA MET A 127 -3.78 12.23 -4.59
C MET A 127 -4.03 11.06 -5.55
N GLU A 128 -4.99 11.17 -6.47
CA GLU A 128 -5.31 10.07 -7.38
C GLU A 128 -4.18 9.84 -8.40
N GLU A 129 -3.59 10.92 -8.94
CA GLU A 129 -2.43 10.81 -9.84
C GLU A 129 -1.21 10.26 -9.11
N THR A 130 -0.96 10.74 -7.89
CA THR A 130 0.12 10.23 -7.04
C THR A 130 -0.04 8.74 -6.77
N ARG A 131 -1.27 8.28 -6.48
CA ARG A 131 -1.57 6.87 -6.28
C ARG A 131 -1.26 6.05 -7.53
N LYS A 132 -1.73 6.49 -8.70
CA LYS A 132 -1.47 5.82 -9.98
C LYS A 132 0.03 5.74 -10.29
N ALA A 133 0.77 6.82 -10.05
CA ALA A 133 2.21 6.85 -10.26
C ALA A 133 2.95 5.86 -9.33
N ILE A 134 2.60 5.83 -8.04
CA ILE A 134 3.17 4.87 -7.09
C ILE A 134 2.84 3.42 -7.51
N ASP A 135 1.58 3.12 -7.84
CA ASP A 135 1.17 1.79 -8.28
C ASP A 135 1.96 1.33 -9.51
N LYS A 136 2.18 2.22 -10.48
CA LYS A 136 3.01 1.94 -11.66
C LYS A 136 4.45 1.62 -11.29
N VAL A 137 5.09 2.39 -10.40
CA VAL A 137 6.46 2.13 -9.94
C VAL A 137 6.55 0.76 -9.25
N ILE A 138 5.58 0.43 -8.41
CA ILE A 138 5.56 -0.86 -7.72
C ILE A 138 5.39 -2.01 -8.73
N GLN A 139 4.50 -1.89 -9.71
CA GLN A 139 4.31 -2.92 -10.75
C GLN A 139 5.59 -3.15 -11.57
N LEU A 140 6.30 -2.08 -11.92
CA LEU A 140 7.58 -2.18 -12.63
C LEU A 140 8.65 -2.90 -11.80
N GLU A 141 8.76 -2.58 -10.51
CA GLU A 141 9.73 -3.21 -9.61
C GLU A 141 9.45 -4.72 -9.44
N GLU A 142 8.17 -5.09 -9.33
CA GLU A 142 7.77 -6.50 -9.24
C GLU A 142 8.04 -7.26 -10.53
N TYR A 143 7.73 -6.65 -11.67
CA TYR A 143 8.04 -7.23 -12.97
C TYR A 143 9.55 -7.42 -13.17
N ALA A 144 10.37 -6.43 -12.81
CA ALA A 144 11.83 -6.53 -12.86
C ALA A 144 12.36 -7.66 -11.96
N THR A 145 11.80 -7.80 -10.77
CA THR A 145 12.15 -8.88 -9.83
C THR A 145 11.80 -10.26 -10.42
N LEU A 146 10.64 -10.39 -11.06
CA LEU A 146 10.24 -11.64 -11.73
C LEU A 146 11.16 -12.01 -12.89
N LEU A 147 11.64 -11.03 -13.66
CA LEU A 147 12.57 -11.26 -14.78
C LEU A 147 14.00 -11.58 -14.35
N ARG A 148 14.44 -11.12 -13.17
CA ARG A 148 15.80 -11.36 -12.67
C ARG A 148 16.11 -12.86 -12.52
N GLY A 149 15.16 -13.66 -12.03
CA GLY A 149 15.33 -15.11 -11.86
C GLY A 149 15.62 -15.86 -13.19
N PRO A 150 14.79 -15.70 -14.23
CA PRO A 150 15.04 -16.24 -15.56
C PRO A 150 16.37 -15.79 -16.19
N LEU A 151 16.73 -14.50 -16.07
CA LEU A 151 17.93 -13.95 -16.68
C LEU A 151 19.22 -14.49 -16.03
N GLU A 152 19.23 -14.66 -14.70
CA GLU A 152 20.36 -15.28 -13.98
C GLU A 152 20.57 -16.73 -14.42
N ARG A 153 19.48 -17.49 -14.63
CA ARG A 153 19.55 -18.89 -15.12
C ARG A 153 20.13 -18.99 -16.54
N ILE A 154 19.73 -18.09 -17.44
CA ILE A 154 20.27 -18.03 -18.81
C ILE A 154 21.77 -17.72 -18.77
N THR A 155 22.18 -16.79 -17.91
CA THR A 155 23.58 -16.37 -17.78
C THR A 155 24.47 -17.50 -17.25
N LEU A 156 23.99 -18.25 -16.24
CA LEU A 156 24.68 -19.43 -15.69
C LEU A 156 24.77 -20.59 -16.70
N ALA A 157 23.72 -20.80 -17.51
CA ALA A 157 23.74 -21.80 -18.58
C ALA A 157 24.73 -21.42 -19.71
N ALA A 158 24.83 -20.14 -20.06
CA ALA A 158 25.77 -19.65 -21.06
C ALA A 158 27.25 -19.75 -20.62
N THR A 159 27.54 -19.61 -19.32
CA THR A 159 28.91 -19.71 -18.78
C THR A 159 29.38 -21.15 -18.57
N THR A 160 28.46 -22.10 -18.41
CA THR A 160 28.79 -23.53 -18.25
C THR A 160 28.96 -24.27 -19.58
N THR A 161 28.59 -23.66 -20.71
CA THR A 161 28.60 -24.28 -22.05
C THR A 161 29.75 -23.76 -22.93
N SER A 162 30.95 -23.57 -22.37
CA SER A 162 32.17 -23.28 -23.15
C SER A 162 33.05 -24.54 -23.21
N PRO A 163 33.17 -25.23 -24.37
CA PRO A 163 34.02 -26.40 -24.51
C PRO A 163 35.47 -26.02 -24.85
N GLU A 164 36.39 -26.73 -24.20
CA GLU A 164 37.82 -26.77 -24.47
C GLU A 164 38.11 -26.92 -25.97
N LYS A 165 38.84 -25.97 -26.56
CA LYS A 165 39.50 -26.18 -27.85
C LYS A 165 40.80 -26.96 -27.65
N SER A 166 40.69 -28.28 -27.77
CA SER A 166 41.81 -29.16 -28.12
C SER A 166 42.47 -28.66 -29.41
N THR A 167 43.72 -28.22 -29.34
CA THR A 167 44.52 -27.90 -30.54
C THR A 167 45.66 -28.91 -30.67
N SER A 168 45.38 -30.00 -31.36
CA SER A 168 46.37 -30.95 -31.88
C SER A 168 47.12 -30.34 -33.06
N ARG A 169 48.41 -29.99 -32.90
CA ARG A 169 49.28 -29.56 -34.01
C ARG A 169 50.12 -30.74 -34.51
N SER A 170 49.75 -31.24 -35.68
CA SER A 170 50.41 -32.31 -36.43
C SER A 170 51.80 -31.89 -36.93
N LYS A 171 52.71 -32.87 -36.96
CA LYS A 171 54.10 -32.80 -37.44
C LYS A 171 54.12 -32.70 -38.98
N ASN A 172 54.83 -31.70 -39.54
CA ASN A 172 55.24 -31.74 -40.95
C ASN A 172 56.71 -32.19 -41.05
N LYS A 173 56.89 -33.39 -41.64
CA LYS A 173 58.14 -33.90 -42.21
C LYS A 173 58.21 -33.50 -43.68
N SER A 174 59.40 -33.08 -44.13
CA SER A 174 60.03 -33.23 -45.48
C SER A 174 60.86 -31.95 -45.74
N ALA A 175 62.09 -31.97 -46.24
CA ALA A 175 62.76 -32.94 -47.08
C ALA A 175 64.30 -32.89 -46.90
N LYS A 176 64.94 -34.01 -47.26
CA LYS A 176 66.38 -34.23 -47.35
C LYS A 176 66.67 -34.61 -48.81
N LYS A 177 67.66 -34.00 -49.45
CA LYS A 177 68.50 -34.51 -50.56
C LYS A 177 69.52 -33.42 -50.90
N HIS A 178 70.79 -33.65 -50.56
CA HIS A 178 71.84 -34.29 -51.36
C HIS A 178 72.38 -33.36 -52.43
#